data_AF-A0A662G5H0-F1
#
_entry.id   AF-A0A662G5H0-F1
#
_cell.length_a   1.000
_cell.length_b   1.000
_cell.length_c   1.000
_cell.angle_alpha   90.00
_cell.angle_beta   90.00
_cell.angle_gamma   90.00
#
_symmetry.space_group_name_H-M   'P 1'
#
loop_
_entity.id
_entity.type
_entity.pdbx_description
1 polymer ?
#
loop_
_entity_poly.entity_id
_entity_poly.type
_entity_poly.pdbx_seq_one_letter_code
_entity_poly.pdbx_strand_id
1 'polypeptide(L)'
;MFLVGIPFDRVTARTRKYLEYYTEIYGKEKGRYYGYILPALRRASQALGRALRSRDDKAILICGDERYLKYLDLLPDYCVKNNFIIKYNKVDNVVEKWVKEKY
;
A
#
# COMPACT_ATOMS: atom_id res chain seq x y z
N MET A 1 11.86 -6.10 -2.50
CA MET A 1 11.04 -6.30 -1.28
C MET A 1 9.61 -6.56 -1.74
N PHE A 2 9.03 -7.71 -1.42
CA PHE A 2 7.70 -8.09 -1.91
C PHE A 2 6.65 -7.70 -0.86
N LEU A 3 5.70 -6.83 -1.20
CA LEU A 3 4.66 -6.37 -0.27
C LEU A 3 3.29 -6.92 -0.72
N VAL A 4 2.92 -8.09 -0.21
CA VAL A 4 1.68 -8.76 -0.64
C VAL A 4 0.45 -8.10 0.00
N GLY A 5 -0.25 -7.30 -0.80
CA GLY A 5 -1.53 -6.69 -0.46
C GLY A 5 -1.44 -5.41 0.38
N ILE A 6 -2.58 -4.74 0.60
CA ILE A 6 -2.68 -3.70 1.63
C ILE A 6 -2.71 -4.43 2.98
N PRO A 7 -1.93 -4.01 3.99
CA PRO A 7 -2.05 -4.51 5.37
C PRO A 7 -3.31 -3.93 6.02
N PHE A 8 -4.46 -4.18 5.40
CA PHE A 8 -5.74 -4.01 6.04
C PHE A 8 -5.76 -5.00 7.20
N ASP A 9 -5.83 -4.47 8.42
CA ASP A 9 -5.97 -5.34 9.59
C ASP A 9 -7.19 -6.22 9.40
N ARG A 10 -7.09 -7.50 9.82
CA ARG A 10 -8.30 -8.27 10.06
C ARG A 10 -9.21 -7.46 10.98
N VAL A 11 -10.51 -7.45 10.70
CA VAL A 11 -11.48 -6.74 11.52
C VAL A 11 -11.61 -7.46 12.88
N THR A 12 -10.73 -7.10 13.82
CA THR A 12 -10.74 -7.59 15.19
C THR A 12 -11.77 -6.84 16.04
N ALA A 13 -12.08 -7.34 17.23
CA ALA A 13 -12.95 -6.61 18.18
C ALA A 13 -12.41 -5.21 18.48
N ARG A 14 -11.09 -5.05 18.56
CA ARG A 14 -10.42 -3.75 18.70
C ARG A 14 -10.68 -2.86 17.49
N THR A 15 -10.51 -3.39 16.28
CA THR A 15 -10.74 -2.64 15.04
C THR A 15 -12.20 -2.19 14.93
N ARG A 16 -13.17 -3.01 15.35
CA ARG A 16 -14.60 -2.64 15.38
C ARG A 16 -14.87 -1.49 16.35
N LYS A 17 -14.39 -1.60 17.59
CA LYS A 17 -14.50 -0.53 18.60
C LYS A 17 -13.90 0.79 18.10
N TYR A 18 -12.75 0.72 17.44
CA TYR A 18 -12.14 1.90 16.81
C TYR A 18 -13.02 2.46 15.68
N LEU A 19 -13.55 1.59 14.82
CA LEU A 19 -14.42 2.01 13.73
C LEU A 19 -15.72 2.65 14.25
N GLU A 20 -16.32 2.09 15.30
CA GLU A 20 -17.50 2.61 15.99
C GLU A 20 -17.22 4.01 16.54
N TYR A 21 -16.15 4.16 17.32
CA TYR A 21 -15.72 5.45 17.88
C TYR A 21 -15.53 6.53 16.80
N TYR A 22 -14.78 6.21 15.73
CA TYR A 22 -14.56 7.15 14.64
C TYR A 22 -15.85 7.40 13.82
N THR A 23 -16.76 6.44 13.75
CA THR A 23 -18.06 6.59 13.08
C THR A 23 -19.00 7.49 13.87
N GLU A 24 -19.00 7.41 15.19
CA GLU A 24 -19.79 8.29 16.06
C GLU A 24 -19.34 9.75 15.92
N ILE A 25 -18.03 10.00 15.83
CA ILE A 25 -17.48 11.36 15.77
C ILE A 25 -17.57 11.96 14.36
N TYR A 26 -17.26 11.18 13.32
CA TYR A 26 -17.06 11.70 11.96
C TYR A 26 -18.11 11.23 10.96
N GLY A 27 -19.07 10.41 11.38
CA GLY A 27 -20.04 9.75 10.50
C GLY A 27 -19.45 8.54 9.79
N LYS A 28 -20.31 7.77 9.10
CA LYS A 28 -19.99 6.43 8.57
C LYS A 28 -18.87 6.40 7.53
N GLU A 29 -18.86 7.34 6.57
CA GLU A 29 -17.83 7.37 5.52
C GLU A 29 -16.47 7.80 6.06
N LYS A 30 -16.41 8.97 6.71
CA LYS A 30 -15.15 9.50 7.27
C LYS A 30 -14.63 8.65 8.42
N GLY A 31 -15.52 8.08 9.22
CA GLY A 31 -15.17 7.16 10.31
C GLY A 31 -14.43 5.92 9.81
N ARG A 32 -14.91 5.31 8.72
CA ARG A 32 -14.20 4.19 8.08
C ARG A 32 -12.89 4.61 7.44
N TYR A 33 -12.85 5.78 6.82
CA TYR A 33 -11.63 6.31 6.21
C TYR A 33 -10.52 6.53 7.25
N TYR A 34 -10.80 7.26 8.32
CA TYR A 34 -9.82 7.56 9.37
C TYR A 34 -9.54 6.35 10.27
N GLY A 35 -10.55 5.54 10.58
CA GLY A 35 -10.44 4.42 11.51
C GLY A 35 -9.80 3.15 10.91
N TYR A 36 -9.76 3.02 9.58
CA TYR A 36 -9.32 1.77 8.95
C TYR A 36 -8.44 1.95 7.71
N ILE A 37 -8.82 2.83 6.78
CA ILE A 37 -8.11 2.99 5.51
C ILE A 37 -6.79 3.72 5.72
N LEU A 38 -6.83 4.91 6.32
CA LEU A 38 -5.66 5.76 6.52
C LEU A 38 -4.56 5.06 7.38
N PRO A 39 -4.88 4.38 8.50
CA PRO A 39 -3.88 3.66 9.28
C PRO A 39 -3.23 2.49 8.50
N ALA A 40 -4.01 1.75 7.71
CA ALA A 40 -3.49 0.65 6.91
C ALA A 40 -2.48 1.15 5.85
N LEU A 41 -2.80 2.25 5.16
CA LEU A 41 -1.94 2.84 4.14
C LEU A 41 -0.69 3.50 4.73
N ARG A 42 -0.78 4.10 5.92
CA ARG A 42 0.40 4.59 6.64
C ARG A 42 1.39 3.47 6.95
N ARG A 43 0.89 2.31 7.42
CA ARG A 43 1.75 1.13 7.63
C ARG A 43 2.35 0.60 6.34
N ALA A 44 1.57 0.56 5.25
CA ALA A 44 2.08 0.20 3.94
C ALA A 44 3.22 1.14 3.52
N SER A 45 3.01 2.45 3.62
CA SER A 45 3.99 3.48 3.29
C SER A 45 5.29 3.33 4.08
N GLN A 46 5.21 3.05 5.39
CA GLN A 46 6.39 2.77 6.21
C GLN A 46 7.14 1.52 5.75
N ALA A 47 6.42 0.45 5.41
CA ALA A 47 7.02 -0.77 4.89
C ALA A 47 7.68 -0.54 3.53
N LEU A 48 7.08 0.25 2.64
CA LEU A 48 7.66 0.67 1.36
C LEU A 48 8.94 1.48 1.59
N GLY A 49 8.95 2.39 2.57
CA GLY A 49 10.13 3.17 2.93
C GLY A 49 11.30 2.32 3.47
N ARG A 50 11.02 1.18 4.10
CA ARG A 50 12.09 0.25 4.53
C ARG A 50 12.84 -0.41 3.36
N ALA A 51 12.26 -0.42 2.17
CA ALA A 51 12.85 -0.99 0.95
C ALA A 51 13.84 -0.04 0.26
N LEU A 52 13.68 1.28 0.46
CA LEU A 52 14.47 2.34 -0.17
C LEU A 52 15.14 3.15 0.94
N ARG A 53 16.36 2.76 1.34
CA ARG A 53 17.08 3.35 2.50
C ARG A 53 18.15 4.36 2.07
N SER A 54 18.65 4.24 0.85
CA SER A 54 19.57 5.17 0.21
C SER A 54 19.02 5.65 -1.15
N ARG A 55 19.56 6.75 -1.67
CA ARG A 55 19.25 7.25 -3.03
C ARG A 55 19.62 6.24 -4.13
N ASP A 56 20.63 5.42 -3.87
CA ASP A 56 21.14 4.43 -4.82
C ASP A 56 20.44 3.07 -4.70
N ASP A 57 19.59 2.88 -3.68
CA ASP A 57 18.88 1.63 -3.49
C ASP A 57 17.86 1.41 -4.61
N LYS A 58 17.94 0.23 -5.24
CA LYS A 58 17.00 -0.20 -6.28
C LYS A 58 16.06 -1.24 -5.67
N ALA A 59 14.76 -0.93 -5.62
CA ALA A 59 13.73 -1.85 -5.13
C ALA A 59 12.56 -1.96 -6.11
N ILE A 60 12.10 -3.19 -6.34
CA ILE A 60 10.79 -3.46 -6.95
C ILE A 60 9.75 -3.54 -5.83
N LEU A 61 8.67 -2.78 -5.99
CA LEU A 61 7.52 -2.74 -5.07
C LEU A 61 6.30 -3.26 -5.83
N ILE A 62 5.70 -4.34 -5.33
CA ILE A 62 4.54 -4.99 -5.97
C ILE A 62 3.34 -4.80 -5.05
N CYS A 63 2.40 -3.95 -5.44
CA CYS A 63 1.16 -3.71 -4.72
C CYS A 63 0.06 -4.65 -5.25
N GLY A 64 -0.06 -5.84 -4.67
CA GLY A 64 -0.93 -6.92 -5.18
C GLY A 64 -2.45 -6.73 -5.00
N ASP A 65 -2.95 -5.50 -4.88
CA ASP A 65 -4.36 -5.23 -4.62
C ASP A 65 -4.85 -3.98 -5.36
N GLU A 66 -5.93 -4.09 -6.13
CA GLU A 66 -6.50 -2.98 -6.89
C GLU A 66 -6.95 -1.81 -6.02
N ARG A 67 -7.23 -2.04 -4.72
CA ARG A 67 -7.65 -1.00 -3.78
C ARG A 67 -6.56 0.05 -3.58
N TYR A 68 -5.30 -0.26 -3.86
CA TYR A 68 -4.23 0.73 -3.85
C TYR A 68 -4.48 1.86 -4.85
N LEU A 69 -5.13 1.58 -5.99
CA LEU A 69 -5.44 2.59 -7.01
C LEU A 69 -6.35 3.69 -6.48
N LYS A 70 -7.24 3.36 -5.54
CA LYS A 70 -8.17 4.33 -4.91
C LYS A 70 -7.48 5.24 -3.89
N TYR A 71 -6.27 4.88 -3.46
CA TYR A 71 -5.56 5.53 -2.36
C TYR A 71 -4.08 5.78 -2.69
N LEU A 72 -3.75 5.90 -3.99
CA LEU A 72 -2.38 6.16 -4.44
C LEU A 72 -1.86 7.48 -3.86
N ASP A 73 -2.73 8.48 -3.74
CA ASP A 73 -2.45 9.79 -3.16
C ASP A 73 -1.96 9.75 -1.70
N LEU A 74 -2.25 8.66 -0.99
CA LEU A 74 -1.80 8.43 0.38
C LEU A 74 -0.48 7.65 0.47
N LEU A 75 0.06 7.19 -0.66
CA LEU A 75 1.36 6.55 -0.74
C LEU A 75 2.47 7.59 -0.99
N PRO A 76 3.74 7.22 -0.74
CA PRO A 76 4.85 8.11 -1.01
C PRO A 76 4.98 8.50 -2.49
N ASP A 77 5.44 9.73 -2.76
CA ASP A 77 5.58 10.29 -4.11
C ASP A 77 6.29 9.37 -5.11
N TYR A 78 7.31 8.63 -4.68
CA TYR A 78 8.05 7.74 -5.56
C TYR A 78 7.20 6.55 -6.04
N CYS A 79 6.22 6.11 -5.25
CA CYS A 79 5.24 5.13 -5.68
C CYS A 79 4.25 5.75 -6.65
N VAL A 80 3.75 6.95 -6.34
CA VAL A 80 2.76 7.64 -7.19
C VAL A 80 3.35 7.97 -8.56
N LYS A 81 4.60 8.45 -8.62
CA LYS A 81 5.26 8.86 -9.87
C LYS A 81 5.69 7.67 -10.74
N ASN A 82 6.05 6.54 -10.13
CA ASN A 82 6.64 5.39 -10.84
C ASN A 82 5.76 4.12 -10.81
N ASN A 83 4.44 4.26 -10.69
CA ASN A 83 3.54 3.11 -10.74
C ASN A 83 3.12 2.75 -12.17
N PHE A 84 2.80 1.47 -12.37
CA PHE A 84 2.11 0.97 -13.55
C PHE A 84 1.29 -0.26 -13.17
N ILE A 85 0.17 -0.47 -13.85
CA ILE A 85 -0.73 -1.60 -13.57
C ILE A 85 -0.29 -2.80 -14.41
N ILE A 86 -0.17 -3.97 -13.78
CA ILE A 86 0.13 -5.23 -14.44
C ILE A 86 -0.86 -6.32 -14.03
N LYS A 87 -1.12 -7.24 -14.96
CA LYS A 87 -1.82 -8.49 -14.65
C LYS A 87 -0.87 -9.45 -13.96
N TYR A 88 -1.40 -10.27 -13.04
CA TYR A 88 -0.61 -11.23 -12.26
C TYR A 88 0.26 -12.14 -13.13
N ASN A 89 -0.26 -12.58 -14.28
CA ASN A 89 0.41 -13.48 -15.22
C ASN A 89 1.61 -12.85 -15.95
N LYS A 90 1.80 -11.53 -15.84
CA LYS A 90 2.93 -10.82 -16.43
C LYS A 90 3.96 -10.35 -15.41
N VAL A 91 3.74 -10.61 -14.12
CA VAL A 91 4.63 -10.13 -13.04
C VAL A 91 6.04 -10.67 -13.23
N ASP A 92 6.18 -11.97 -13.43
CA ASP A 92 7.49 -12.62 -13.54
C ASP A 92 8.29 -12.05 -14.72
N ASN A 93 7.67 -11.92 -15.90
CA ASN A 93 8.29 -11.35 -17.09
C ASN A 93 8.79 -9.91 -16.88
N VAL A 94 8.01 -9.08 -16.16
CA VAL A 94 8.38 -7.69 -15.87
C VAL A 94 9.52 -7.64 -14.87
N VAL A 95 9.47 -8.47 -13.82
CA VAL A 95 10.52 -8.54 -12.80
C VAL A 95 11.83 -9.00 -13.43
N GLU A 96 11.81 -10.06 -14.24
CA GLU A 96 13.00 -10.55 -14.94
C GLU A 96 13.61 -9.49 -15.86
N LYS A 97 12.78 -8.80 -16.64
CA LYS A 97 13.24 -7.74 -17.54
C LYS A 97 13.92 -6.61 -16.75
N TRP A 98 13.30 -6.16 -15.65
CA TRP A 98 13.84 -5.09 -14.83
C TRP A 98 15.16 -5.49 -14.15
N VAL A 99 15.26 -6.73 -13.66
CA VAL A 99 16.50 -7.24 -13.06
C VAL A 99 17.63 -7.23 -14.08
N LYS A 100 17.39 -7.72 -15.31
CA LYS A 100 18.39 -7.73 -16.40
C LYS A 100 18.81 -6.34 -16.90
N GLU A 101 17.95 -5.34 -16.81
CA GLU A 101 18.26 -3.96 -17.25
C GLU A 101 19.08 -3.19 -16.21
N LYS A 102 19.01 -3.57 -14.92
CA LYS A 102 19.57 -2.79 -13.80
C LYS A 102 20.78 -3.46 -13.12
N TYR A 103 21.06 -4.73 -13.42
CA TYR A 103 22.19 -5.53 -12.94
C TYR A 103 22.78 -6.30 -14.11
#